data_AF-A0A9P5S485-F1
#
_entry.id   AF-A0A9P5S485-F1
#
_cell.length_a   1.000
_cell.length_b   1.000
_cell.length_c   1.000
_cell.angle_alpha   90.00
_cell.angle_beta   90.00
_cell.angle_gamma   90.00
#
_symmetry.space_group_name_H-M   'P 1'
#
loop_
_entity.id
_entity.type
_entity.pdbx_description
1 polymer ?
#
loop_
_entity_poly.entity_id
_entity_poly.type
_entity_poly.pdbx_seq_one_letter_code
_entity_poly.pdbx_strand_id
1 'polypeptide(L)'
;MDSVPGAQADHQSTLPTPETQAPELTASGKPKKRFVGKARRQQQEGANLDPTIEDSAVAIRDGSKGANGPSRPRVANQIPDDILNDAKLNLAIEQLPANYSFEIHKTVWSVRKAEAKKVALQFPEGLLIFACTISDILEKFCGVETLVMGDVTYGACCIDDFTAVALGCDFMVHYGHSCLVPVDITTIKTLYVFVDIGIDVQHFIATIRKNFEKGSKLVLVGVIQFVQAIQSARKELDIDYILNVPQAKPLSPAEILGCTSPQLPKDEDALIFVGDGRFHLESIMIHNPDLAAFRYDPYDKKFTRERYDHADMHSLRKHAIETAKKARRFGLILGTLGRQGSTSILEHMELKLKERGCDYTIILLSEIFPGKLAMFEDMDAFIQIACPRLSIDWGYAFSKPLLTPYEASVVFESVAWQDIYPMDFYSNDSLGPWTVNHGRNFRKKAAGAGGAGKSPLKSKAKTDGYVLSTGTVPQGTVQSVTTAPA
;
A
#
# COMPACT_ATOMS: atom_id res chain seq x y z
N MET A 1 45.90 7.74 32.69
CA MET A 1 47.28 7.90 32.21
C MET A 1 47.35 7.41 30.78
N ASP A 2 47.23 8.19 29.70
CA ASP A 2 46.81 9.56 29.47
C ASP A 2 46.46 9.70 27.98
N SER A 3 45.24 10.18 27.73
CA SER A 3 44.94 11.32 26.85
C SER A 3 45.05 11.22 25.33
N VAL A 4 43.86 11.26 24.72
CA VAL A 4 43.50 11.66 23.35
C VAL A 4 43.69 13.19 23.17
N PRO A 5 43.81 13.68 21.92
CA PRO A 5 42.89 14.74 21.51
C PRO A 5 42.29 14.53 20.12
N GLY A 6 40.99 14.79 20.03
CA GLY A 6 40.19 14.80 18.81
C GLY A 6 40.23 16.15 18.09
N ALA A 7 39.94 16.12 16.80
CA ALA A 7 39.77 17.30 15.96
C ALA A 7 38.30 17.37 15.49
N GLN A 8 37.60 18.42 15.94
CA GLN A 8 36.38 18.94 15.33
C GLN A 8 36.78 19.92 14.22
N ALA A 9 36.08 19.88 13.09
CA ALA A 9 36.09 20.96 12.10
C ALA A 9 34.67 21.15 11.56
N ASP A 10 34.11 22.30 11.93
CA ASP A 10 32.88 22.88 11.41
C ASP A 10 32.98 23.14 9.90
N HIS A 11 31.92 22.87 9.15
CA HIS A 11 31.74 23.44 7.81
C HIS A 11 30.44 24.23 7.77
N GLN A 12 30.61 25.56 7.82
CA GLN A 12 29.57 26.56 7.64
C GLN A 12 29.00 26.52 6.22
N SER A 13 27.68 26.64 6.16
CA SER A 13 26.89 26.95 4.97
C SER A 13 26.87 28.46 4.73
N THR A 14 27.05 28.89 3.49
CA THR A 14 26.85 30.28 3.07
C THR A 14 26.08 30.30 1.75
N LEU A 15 24.79 30.67 1.82
CA LEU A 15 23.97 31.12 0.68
C LEU A 15 23.73 32.63 0.84
N PRO A 16 23.82 33.44 -0.24
CA PRO A 16 23.54 34.87 -0.17
C PRO A 16 22.04 35.16 -0.34
N THR A 17 21.52 36.01 0.54
CA THR A 17 20.19 36.63 0.48
C THR A 17 20.27 37.95 -0.29
N PRO A 18 19.24 38.34 -1.07
CA PRO A 18 18.99 39.74 -1.40
C PRO A 18 17.84 40.30 -0.58
N GLU A 19 18.13 41.40 0.13
CA GLU A 19 17.19 42.28 0.80
C GLU A 19 16.27 42.97 -0.23
N THR A 20 14.98 43.11 0.08
CA THR A 20 14.16 44.17 -0.53
C THR A 20 13.17 44.71 0.49
N GLN A 21 13.25 46.02 0.67
CA GLN A 21 12.56 46.85 1.64
C GLN A 21 11.05 46.94 1.37
N ALA A 22 10.25 46.86 2.43
CA ALA A 22 8.84 47.21 2.43
C ALA A 22 8.64 48.70 2.80
N PRO A 23 7.67 49.41 2.21
CA PRO A 23 7.14 50.64 2.79
C PRO A 23 5.75 50.43 3.41
N GLU A 24 5.61 50.91 4.66
CA GLU A 24 4.33 51.20 5.32
C GLU A 24 3.57 52.30 4.56
N LEU A 25 2.26 52.11 4.37
CA LEU A 25 1.33 53.22 4.14
C LEU A 25 0.04 53.06 4.94
N THR A 26 -0.30 54.19 5.56
CA THR A 26 -1.31 54.52 6.55
C THR A 26 -2.76 54.33 6.14
N ALA A 27 -3.60 54.02 7.14
CA ALA A 27 -5.05 54.06 7.07
C ALA A 27 -5.63 55.48 7.09
N SER A 28 -6.67 55.77 6.28
CA SER A 28 -7.80 56.65 6.67
C SER A 28 -8.97 56.59 5.68
N GLY A 29 -10.20 56.76 6.20
CA GLY A 29 -11.30 57.38 5.44
C GLY A 29 -12.52 56.53 5.08
N LYS A 30 -13.53 56.47 5.97
CA LYS A 30 -14.93 56.13 5.63
C LYS A 30 -15.66 57.36 5.03
N PRO A 31 -16.77 57.13 4.31
CA PRO A 31 -18.00 57.84 4.69
C PRO A 31 -19.26 56.95 4.80
N LYS A 32 -20.08 57.28 5.80
CA LYS A 32 -21.52 56.97 6.01
C LYS A 32 -22.34 57.71 4.93
N LYS A 33 -23.57 57.42 4.49
CA LYS A 33 -24.79 56.73 4.98
C LYS A 33 -25.81 56.82 3.80
N ARG A 34 -26.72 55.85 3.59
CA ARG A 34 -28.18 56.13 3.56
C ARG A 34 -29.02 54.85 3.59
N PHE A 35 -30.01 54.90 4.47
CA PHE A 35 -30.96 53.86 4.84
C PHE A 35 -32.30 54.20 4.17
N VAL A 36 -32.95 53.25 3.51
CA VAL A 36 -34.41 53.26 3.25
C VAL A 36 -34.91 51.83 3.40
N GLY A 37 -35.70 51.57 4.43
CA GLY A 37 -36.34 50.27 4.66
C GLY A 37 -37.71 50.16 4.01
N LYS A 38 -38.12 48.93 3.69
CA LYS A 38 -39.52 48.50 3.70
C LYS A 38 -39.64 46.99 4.00
N ALA A 39 -40.20 46.73 5.17
CA ALA A 39 -40.95 45.58 5.70
C ALA A 39 -40.90 44.16 5.04
N ARG A 40 -40.21 43.26 5.76
CA ARG A 40 -40.67 41.97 6.38
C ARG A 40 -41.66 41.05 5.62
N ARG A 41 -41.18 39.83 5.32
CA ARG A 41 -41.91 38.56 5.54
C ARG A 41 -40.92 37.48 6.00
N GLN A 42 -41.26 36.79 7.09
CA GLN A 42 -40.50 35.69 7.69
C GLN A 42 -40.67 34.41 6.88
N GLN A 43 -39.57 33.71 6.60
CA GLN A 43 -39.54 32.25 6.44
C GLN A 43 -38.15 31.75 6.85
N GLN A 44 -38.15 30.67 7.61
CA GLN A 44 -37.00 30.08 8.31
C GLN A 44 -35.88 29.67 7.35
N GLU A 45 -34.67 30.15 7.62
CA GLU A 45 -33.43 29.65 7.02
C GLU A 45 -33.10 28.28 7.63
N GLY A 46 -33.14 27.24 6.81
CA GLY A 46 -32.41 26.00 7.07
C GLY A 46 -30.95 26.23 6.73
N ALA A 47 -30.07 26.13 7.73
CA ALA A 47 -28.64 26.15 7.51
C ALA A 47 -28.24 24.95 6.65
N ASN A 48 -27.68 25.21 5.46
CA ASN A 48 -26.91 24.24 4.71
C ASN A 48 -25.65 23.92 5.52
N LEU A 49 -25.67 22.81 6.23
CA LEU A 49 -24.48 22.13 6.70
C LEU A 49 -23.96 21.30 5.52
N ASP A 50 -22.69 21.52 5.15
CA ASP A 50 -21.94 20.58 4.31
C ASP A 50 -21.99 19.20 4.97
N PRO A 51 -22.34 18.12 4.24
CA PRO A 51 -22.26 16.78 4.80
C PRO A 51 -20.79 16.45 5.07
N THR A 52 -20.50 16.00 6.28
CA THR A 52 -19.19 15.42 6.62
C THR A 52 -18.97 14.17 5.77
N ILE A 53 -17.71 13.90 5.45
CA ILE A 53 -17.29 12.78 4.57
C ILE A 53 -17.80 11.42 5.09
N GLU A 54 -18.02 11.29 6.40
CA GLU A 54 -18.54 10.07 7.03
C GLU A 54 -20.01 9.76 6.69
N ASP A 55 -20.84 10.76 6.38
CA ASP A 55 -22.27 10.57 6.10
C ASP A 55 -22.58 10.13 4.65
N SER A 56 -21.59 10.22 3.75
CA SER A 56 -21.78 9.89 2.33
C SER A 56 -21.73 8.39 2.00
N ALA A 57 -21.42 7.54 2.99
CA ALA A 57 -21.32 6.08 2.80
C ALA A 57 -22.67 5.34 2.85
N VAL A 58 -23.81 6.03 3.02
CA VAL A 58 -25.13 5.38 3.15
C VAL A 58 -26.21 6.10 2.34
N ALA A 59 -26.25 5.89 1.01
CA ALA A 59 -27.50 5.82 0.24
C ALA A 59 -27.24 5.56 -1.26
N ILE A 60 -27.44 4.32 -1.70
CA ILE A 60 -27.90 4.06 -3.08
C ILE A 60 -29.13 3.16 -2.95
N ARG A 61 -30.31 3.75 -3.17
CA ARG A 61 -31.55 3.00 -3.44
C ARG A 61 -32.02 3.42 -4.81
N ASP A 62 -32.07 2.46 -5.73
CA ASP A 62 -32.89 2.57 -6.93
C ASP A 62 -33.94 1.47 -6.90
N GLY A 63 -35.14 1.82 -7.36
CA GLY A 63 -36.37 1.07 -7.18
C GLY A 63 -36.70 0.16 -8.35
N SER A 64 -37.12 -1.08 -8.04
CA SER A 64 -38.03 -1.83 -8.89
C SER A 64 -38.87 -2.79 -8.03
N LYS A 65 -40.19 -2.59 -8.05
CA LYS A 65 -41.17 -3.42 -7.34
C LYS A 65 -41.38 -4.75 -8.06
N GLY A 66 -41.25 -5.86 -7.34
CA GLY A 66 -41.68 -7.20 -7.75
C GLY A 66 -41.91 -8.05 -6.50
N ALA A 67 -43.11 -8.61 -6.36
CA ALA A 67 -43.64 -9.20 -5.13
C ALA A 67 -43.06 -10.58 -4.80
N ASN A 68 -42.63 -10.77 -3.54
CA ASN A 68 -42.85 -11.96 -2.69
C ASN A 68 -42.12 -11.84 -1.33
N GLY A 69 -42.89 -11.76 -0.22
CA GLY A 69 -42.55 -12.10 1.18
C GLY A 69 -41.30 -11.47 1.87
N PRO A 70 -41.41 -10.85 3.07
CA PRO A 70 -40.24 -10.27 3.72
C PRO A 70 -39.39 -11.35 4.40
N SER A 71 -38.47 -11.93 3.66
CA SER A 71 -37.19 -12.35 4.24
C SER A 71 -36.48 -11.06 4.68
N ARG A 72 -36.48 -10.76 5.98
CA ARG A 72 -35.68 -9.64 6.53
C ARG A 72 -34.23 -9.85 6.06
N PRO A 73 -33.66 -8.94 5.25
CA PRO A 73 -32.22 -8.99 5.00
C PRO A 73 -31.54 -8.80 6.35
N ARG A 74 -30.69 -9.75 6.76
CA ARG A 74 -29.91 -9.61 7.99
C ARG A 74 -29.08 -8.33 7.89
N VAL A 75 -29.40 -7.36 8.76
CA VAL A 75 -28.69 -6.11 9.01
C VAL A 75 -27.35 -6.42 9.69
N ALA A 76 -26.49 -7.22 9.06
CA ALA A 76 -25.32 -7.81 9.72
C ALA A 76 -24.12 -6.84 9.88
N ASN A 77 -24.19 -5.67 9.23
CA ASN A 77 -23.07 -4.74 9.09
C ASN A 77 -23.41 -3.27 9.39
N GLN A 78 -24.58 -2.96 9.95
CA GLN A 78 -24.87 -1.58 10.36
C GLN A 78 -24.17 -1.29 11.68
N ILE A 79 -23.47 -0.16 11.76
CA ILE A 79 -22.91 0.35 13.01
C ILE A 79 -24.10 0.69 13.94
N PRO A 80 -24.12 0.20 15.18
CA PRO A 80 -25.17 0.52 16.14
C PRO A 80 -25.34 2.03 16.40
N ASP A 81 -26.60 2.46 16.58
CA ASP A 81 -26.94 3.88 16.82
C ASP A 81 -26.33 4.43 18.12
N ASP A 82 -26.06 3.58 19.11
CA ASP A 82 -25.39 3.96 20.35
C ASP A 82 -23.92 4.33 20.13
N ILE A 83 -23.28 3.81 19.07
CA ILE A 83 -21.92 4.19 18.68
C ILE A 83 -21.96 5.47 17.83
N LEU A 84 -22.86 5.53 16.83
CA LEU A 84 -22.96 6.68 15.93
C LEU A 84 -23.34 7.97 16.65
N ASN A 85 -24.24 7.88 17.63
CA ASN A 85 -24.76 9.04 18.36
C ASN A 85 -24.10 9.25 19.73
N ASP A 86 -22.98 8.58 20.03
CA ASP A 86 -22.22 8.84 21.26
C ASP A 86 -21.54 10.21 21.17
N ALA A 87 -22.11 11.19 21.87
CA ALA A 87 -21.62 12.56 21.88
C ALA A 87 -20.16 12.70 22.35
N LYS A 88 -19.69 11.82 23.25
CA LYS A 88 -18.31 11.87 23.74
C LYS A 88 -17.35 11.26 22.71
N LEU A 89 -17.77 10.18 22.04
CA LEU A 89 -16.99 9.58 20.97
C LEU A 89 -16.84 10.57 19.81
N ASN A 90 -17.93 11.21 19.39
CA ASN A 90 -17.92 12.19 18.32
C ASN A 90 -17.00 13.38 18.63
N LEU A 91 -17.05 13.92 19.86
CA LEU A 91 -16.15 14.98 20.28
C LEU A 91 -14.67 14.56 20.29
N ALA A 92 -14.38 13.28 20.57
CA ALA A 92 -13.01 12.76 20.49
C ALA A 92 -12.55 12.58 19.04
N ILE A 93 -13.44 12.13 18.15
CA ILE A 93 -13.19 12.00 16.71
C ILE A 93 -12.90 13.36 16.06
N GLU A 94 -13.55 14.44 16.52
CA GLU A 94 -13.30 15.82 16.04
C GLU A 94 -11.85 16.30 16.25
N GLN A 95 -11.04 15.60 17.05
CA GLN A 95 -9.59 15.89 17.18
C GLN A 95 -8.78 15.39 15.97
N LEU A 96 -9.34 14.48 15.16
CA LEU A 96 -8.73 13.99 13.94
C LEU A 96 -9.07 14.93 12.76
N PRO A 97 -8.21 15.02 11.74
CA PRO A 97 -8.46 15.90 10.61
C PRO A 97 -9.72 15.48 9.84
N ALA A 98 -10.69 16.39 9.73
CA ALA A 98 -12.01 16.12 9.17
C ALA A 98 -12.00 15.70 7.69
N ASN A 99 -10.92 15.99 6.96
CA ASN A 99 -10.76 15.58 5.57
C ASN A 99 -10.18 14.15 5.43
N TYR A 100 -9.87 13.44 6.52
CA TYR A 100 -9.42 12.05 6.50
C TYR A 100 -10.47 11.16 7.16
N SER A 101 -10.95 10.15 6.45
CA SER A 101 -11.92 9.19 7.01
C SER A 101 -11.20 8.04 7.72
N PHE A 102 -10.98 8.17 9.04
CA PHE A 102 -10.40 7.09 9.85
C PHE A 102 -11.39 5.98 10.23
N GLU A 103 -12.66 6.09 9.81
CA GLU A 103 -13.73 5.12 10.08
C GLU A 103 -13.78 4.69 11.57
N ILE A 104 -13.67 5.64 12.49
CA ILE A 104 -13.52 5.34 13.93
C ILE A 104 -14.74 4.62 14.48
N HIS A 105 -15.97 5.02 14.10
CA HIS A 105 -17.18 4.31 14.55
C HIS A 105 -17.19 2.85 14.12
N LYS A 106 -16.75 2.56 12.89
CA LYS A 106 -16.64 1.19 12.38
C LYS A 106 -15.55 0.42 13.11
N THR A 107 -14.44 1.09 13.44
CA THR A 107 -13.34 0.49 14.20
C THR A 107 -13.82 0.11 15.60
N VAL A 108 -14.45 1.03 16.33
CA VAL A 108 -15.06 0.78 17.66
C VAL A 108 -16.06 -0.37 17.59
N TRP A 109 -16.95 -0.36 16.60
CA TRP A 109 -17.91 -1.45 16.42
C TRP A 109 -17.22 -2.80 16.16
N SER A 110 -16.22 -2.84 15.28
CA SER A 110 -15.52 -4.07 14.91
C SER A 110 -14.74 -4.65 16.09
N VAL A 111 -14.07 -3.79 16.88
CA VAL A 111 -13.35 -4.18 18.10
C VAL A 111 -14.33 -4.76 19.14
N ARG A 112 -15.45 -4.07 19.40
CA ARG A 112 -16.49 -4.54 20.33
C ARG A 112 -17.11 -5.86 19.87
N LYS A 113 -17.49 -5.97 18.60
CA LYS A 113 -18.07 -7.18 18.00
C LYS A 113 -17.11 -8.38 18.04
N ALA A 114 -15.81 -8.11 17.91
CA ALA A 114 -14.78 -9.14 17.99
C ALA A 114 -14.47 -9.57 19.43
N GLU A 115 -15.00 -8.86 20.43
CA GLU A 115 -14.70 -9.00 21.85
C GLU A 115 -13.20 -8.90 22.17
N ALA A 116 -12.48 -8.13 21.36
CA ALA A 116 -11.02 -7.98 21.45
C ALA A 116 -10.58 -7.43 22.82
N LYS A 117 -9.37 -7.80 23.22
CA LYS A 117 -8.73 -7.36 24.47
C LYS A 117 -7.49 -6.53 24.22
N LYS A 118 -6.73 -6.85 23.17
CA LYS A 118 -5.50 -6.15 22.83
C LYS A 118 -5.42 -5.91 21.33
N VAL A 119 -5.43 -4.63 20.94
CA VAL A 119 -5.56 -4.19 19.55
C VAL A 119 -4.24 -3.63 19.04
N ALA A 120 -3.66 -4.25 18.01
CA ALA A 120 -2.53 -3.71 17.28
C ALA A 120 -3.00 -2.62 16.30
N LEU A 121 -2.30 -1.50 16.27
CA LEU A 121 -2.56 -0.39 15.36
C LEU A 121 -1.33 -0.16 14.48
N GLN A 122 -1.49 -0.35 13.18
CA GLN A 122 -0.42 -0.14 12.20
C GLN A 122 -0.78 0.99 11.25
N PHE A 123 0.17 1.91 11.04
CA PHE A 123 -0.01 3.11 10.23
C PHE A 123 1.16 3.28 9.26
N PRO A 124 0.93 3.80 8.03
CA PRO A 124 2.00 4.40 7.26
C PRO A 124 2.53 5.66 7.96
N GLU A 125 3.75 6.06 7.61
CA GLU A 125 4.49 7.14 8.26
C GLU A 125 3.69 8.46 8.32
N GLY A 126 2.98 8.80 7.24
CA GLY A 126 2.16 10.01 7.17
C GLY A 126 0.94 10.02 8.09
N LEU A 127 0.49 8.86 8.58
CA LEU A 127 -0.65 8.74 9.48
C LEU A 127 -0.24 8.38 10.91
N LEU A 128 1.02 8.02 11.15
CA LEU A 128 1.53 7.63 12.46
C LEU A 128 1.38 8.76 13.51
N ILE A 129 1.34 10.02 13.07
CA ILE A 129 1.07 11.19 13.93
C ILE A 129 -0.28 11.10 14.66
N PHE A 130 -1.26 10.36 14.12
CA PHE A 130 -2.58 10.19 14.72
C PHE A 130 -2.69 8.95 15.62
N ALA A 131 -1.63 8.15 15.71
CA ALA A 131 -1.67 6.83 16.35
C ALA A 131 -2.05 6.91 17.83
N CYS A 132 -1.45 7.82 18.59
CA CYS A 132 -1.75 7.98 20.03
C CYS A 132 -3.19 8.46 20.26
N THR A 133 -3.69 9.41 19.45
CA THR A 133 -5.08 9.87 19.57
C THR A 133 -6.07 8.75 19.29
N ILE A 134 -5.84 7.95 18.23
CA ILE A 134 -6.68 6.80 17.91
C ILE A 134 -6.60 5.72 18.98
N SER A 135 -5.40 5.47 19.51
CA SER A 135 -5.15 4.58 20.66
C SER A 135 -5.99 5.01 21.87
N ASP A 136 -5.90 6.26 22.32
CA ASP A 136 -6.67 6.81 23.44
C ASP A 136 -8.19 6.66 23.24
N ILE A 137 -8.68 6.90 22.01
CA ILE A 137 -10.09 6.70 21.67
C ILE A 137 -10.48 5.22 21.84
N LEU A 138 -9.71 4.29 21.28
CA LEU A 138 -10.06 2.87 21.36
C LEU A 138 -9.98 2.34 22.79
N GLU A 139 -8.96 2.71 23.56
CA GLU A 139 -8.87 2.32 24.97
C GLU A 139 -10.07 2.86 25.78
N LYS A 140 -10.43 4.14 25.56
CA LYS A 140 -11.53 4.78 26.28
C LYS A 140 -12.90 4.22 25.94
N PHE A 141 -13.19 4.01 24.66
CA PHE A 141 -14.52 3.67 24.17
C PHE A 141 -14.72 2.17 23.92
N CYS A 142 -13.65 1.37 23.85
CA CYS A 142 -13.74 -0.09 23.73
C CYS A 142 -13.29 -0.84 25.00
N GLY A 143 -12.56 -0.20 25.91
CA GLY A 143 -12.04 -0.87 27.11
C GLY A 143 -10.99 -1.95 26.78
N VAL A 144 -10.17 -1.69 25.75
CA VAL A 144 -9.11 -2.57 25.27
C VAL A 144 -7.73 -1.99 25.62
N GLU A 145 -6.71 -2.83 25.62
CA GLU A 145 -5.31 -2.39 25.53
C GLU A 145 -4.98 -2.13 24.06
N THR A 146 -4.23 -1.07 23.77
CA THR A 146 -3.74 -0.82 22.40
C THR A 146 -2.23 -0.97 22.31
N LEU A 147 -1.75 -1.38 21.13
CA LEU A 147 -0.34 -1.47 20.80
C LEU A 147 -0.09 -0.78 19.46
N VAL A 148 0.64 0.33 19.49
CA VAL A 148 1.04 1.04 18.25
C VAL A 148 2.28 0.37 17.67
N MET A 149 2.17 -0.07 16.41
CA MET A 149 3.29 -0.64 15.66
C MET A 149 4.11 0.52 15.06
N GLY A 150 5.29 0.77 15.63
CA GLY A 150 6.15 1.90 15.27
C GLY A 150 7.14 1.64 14.12
N ASP A 151 7.19 0.42 13.59
CA ASP A 151 8.03 0.10 12.44
C ASP A 151 7.42 0.62 11.13
N VAL A 152 8.28 0.77 10.11
CA VAL A 152 7.91 1.32 8.81
C VAL A 152 6.81 0.52 8.12
N THR A 153 5.87 1.21 7.47
CA THR A 153 4.75 0.58 6.74
C THR A 153 4.54 1.26 5.40
N TYR A 154 5.32 0.83 4.39
CA TYR A 154 5.29 1.40 3.04
C TYR A 154 4.02 1.11 2.21
N GLY A 155 3.21 0.12 2.60
CA GLY A 155 2.07 -0.31 1.79
C GLY A 155 1.26 -1.44 2.41
N ALA A 156 0.17 -1.82 1.74
CA ALA A 156 -0.69 -2.95 2.14
C ALA A 156 0.05 -4.29 2.27
N CYS A 157 1.16 -4.46 1.54
CA CYS A 157 2.00 -5.65 1.62
C CYS A 157 2.81 -5.72 2.93
N CYS A 158 2.94 -4.62 3.66
CA CYS A 158 3.69 -4.54 4.92
C CYS A 158 2.83 -4.85 6.15
N ILE A 159 1.64 -5.43 5.99
CA ILE A 159 0.83 -5.86 7.14
C ILE A 159 1.63 -6.83 8.01
N ASP A 160 1.80 -6.47 9.29
CA ASP A 160 2.62 -7.22 10.24
C ASP A 160 1.75 -7.91 11.30
N ASP A 161 0.96 -8.87 10.83
CA ASP A 161 0.14 -9.71 11.70
C ASP A 161 0.97 -10.68 12.56
N PHE A 162 2.18 -11.05 12.11
CA PHE A 162 3.05 -11.95 12.86
C PHE A 162 3.53 -11.31 14.17
N THR A 163 4.04 -10.08 14.13
CA THR A 163 4.47 -9.37 15.34
C THR A 163 3.29 -9.07 16.25
N ALA A 164 2.13 -8.68 15.69
CA ALA A 164 0.91 -8.43 16.45
C ALA A 164 0.49 -9.67 17.28
N VAL A 165 0.47 -10.85 16.65
CA VAL A 165 0.17 -12.12 17.34
C VAL A 165 1.23 -12.47 18.38
N ALA A 166 2.52 -12.30 18.05
CA ALA A 166 3.62 -12.59 18.99
C ALA A 166 3.55 -11.72 20.26
N LEU A 167 3.01 -10.50 20.17
CA LEU A 167 2.81 -9.59 21.30
C LEU A 167 1.46 -9.78 22.01
N GLY A 168 0.72 -10.84 21.67
CA GLY A 168 -0.55 -11.20 22.31
C GLY A 168 -1.74 -10.34 21.90
N CYS A 169 -1.66 -9.64 20.77
CA CYS A 169 -2.82 -8.94 20.22
C CYS A 169 -3.83 -9.96 19.67
N ASP A 170 -5.12 -9.67 19.80
CA ASP A 170 -6.22 -10.50 19.28
C ASP A 170 -7.05 -9.79 18.19
N PHE A 171 -6.72 -8.53 17.91
CA PHE A 171 -7.26 -7.76 16.81
C PHE A 171 -6.19 -6.81 16.24
N MET A 172 -6.26 -6.51 14.95
CA MET A 172 -5.38 -5.57 14.26
C MET A 172 -6.19 -4.58 13.43
N VAL A 173 -5.81 -3.31 13.46
CA VAL A 173 -6.29 -2.28 12.54
C VAL A 173 -5.12 -1.78 11.70
N HIS A 174 -5.22 -1.97 10.39
CA HIS A 174 -4.22 -1.51 9.42
C HIS A 174 -4.78 -0.31 8.64
N TYR A 175 -4.18 0.86 8.85
CA TYR A 175 -4.64 2.11 8.27
C TYR A 175 -3.93 2.45 6.94
N GLY A 176 -4.61 3.20 6.09
CA GLY A 176 -4.05 3.89 4.93
C GLY A 176 -3.92 3.05 3.66
N HIS A 177 -4.19 1.74 3.68
CA HIS A 177 -4.02 0.89 2.51
C HIS A 177 -5.18 -0.05 2.25
N SER A 178 -5.39 -0.41 0.98
CA SER A 178 -6.36 -1.42 0.56
C SER A 178 -5.95 -2.83 1.04
N CYS A 179 -6.90 -3.77 1.06
CA CYS A 179 -6.66 -5.14 1.48
C CYS A 179 -5.94 -5.99 0.41
N LEU A 180 -4.72 -5.60 0.03
CA LEU A 180 -3.89 -6.34 -0.92
C LEU A 180 -3.60 -7.76 -0.42
N VAL A 181 -3.32 -7.89 0.87
CA VAL A 181 -3.21 -9.18 1.55
C VAL A 181 -4.61 -9.56 2.06
N PRO A 182 -5.19 -10.66 1.55
CA PRO A 182 -6.50 -11.13 1.99
C PRO A 182 -6.56 -11.42 3.50
N VAL A 183 -7.67 -11.04 4.14
CA VAL A 183 -7.90 -11.21 5.59
C VAL A 183 -8.01 -12.68 6.04
N ASP A 184 -8.21 -13.61 5.11
CA ASP A 184 -8.19 -15.07 5.38
C ASP A 184 -6.76 -15.63 5.43
N ILE A 185 -5.77 -14.85 4.98
CA ILE A 185 -4.34 -15.21 5.04
C ILE A 185 -3.69 -14.64 6.31
N THR A 186 -4.24 -13.55 6.88
CA THR A 186 -3.75 -12.98 8.14
C THR A 186 -4.03 -13.92 9.30
N THR A 187 -3.09 -14.04 10.24
CA THR A 187 -3.17 -14.94 11.41
C THR A 187 -3.98 -14.35 12.57
N ILE A 188 -4.36 -13.07 12.47
CA ILE A 188 -5.15 -12.31 13.43
C ILE A 188 -6.37 -11.68 12.76
N LYS A 189 -7.45 -11.45 13.52
CA LYS A 189 -8.59 -10.66 13.02
C LYS A 189 -8.10 -9.27 12.63
N THR A 190 -8.27 -8.92 11.36
CA THR A 190 -7.73 -7.69 10.80
C THR A 190 -8.86 -6.83 10.23
N LEU A 191 -8.86 -5.55 10.58
CA LEU A 191 -9.65 -4.51 9.93
C LEU A 191 -8.73 -3.61 9.10
N TYR A 192 -8.98 -3.52 7.81
CA TYR A 192 -8.37 -2.50 6.97
C TYR A 192 -9.23 -1.23 6.99
N VAL A 193 -8.59 -0.08 7.20
CA VAL A 193 -9.17 1.25 7.06
C VAL A 193 -8.39 1.98 5.99
N PHE A 194 -9.02 2.27 4.85
CA PHE A 194 -8.28 2.79 3.68
C PHE A 194 -7.86 4.25 3.84
N VAL A 195 -8.58 4.98 4.71
CA VAL A 195 -8.40 6.41 4.95
C VAL A 195 -8.65 7.21 3.66
N ASP A 196 -9.93 7.32 3.29
CA ASP A 196 -10.35 8.20 2.21
C ASP A 196 -10.03 9.66 2.56
N ILE A 197 -9.44 10.39 1.61
CA ILE A 197 -9.04 11.78 1.81
C ILE A 197 -9.93 12.67 0.92
N GLY A 198 -10.68 13.55 1.56
CA GLY A 198 -11.50 14.56 0.88
C GLY A 198 -10.63 15.57 0.14
N ILE A 199 -10.96 15.80 -1.13
CA ILE A 199 -10.30 16.78 -2.01
C ILE A 199 -11.32 17.67 -2.71
N ASP A 200 -10.87 18.79 -3.27
CA ASP A 200 -11.67 19.66 -4.11
C ASP A 200 -11.93 19.01 -5.49
N VAL A 201 -12.96 18.18 -5.57
CA VAL A 201 -13.37 17.45 -6.78
C VAL A 201 -13.76 18.40 -7.90
N GLN A 202 -14.39 19.53 -7.59
CA GLN A 202 -14.81 20.51 -8.59
C GLN A 202 -13.62 21.18 -9.26
N HIS A 203 -12.58 21.51 -8.49
CA HIS A 203 -11.32 22.00 -9.07
C HIS A 203 -10.66 20.95 -9.97
N PHE A 204 -10.66 19.67 -9.58
CA PHE A 204 -10.13 18.60 -10.42
C PHE A 204 -10.89 18.50 -11.76
N ILE A 205 -12.22 18.47 -11.72
CA ILE A 205 -13.07 18.45 -12.91
C ILE A 205 -12.80 19.66 -13.81
N ALA A 206 -12.77 20.86 -13.24
CA ALA A 206 -12.49 22.10 -13.99
C ALA A 206 -11.09 22.07 -14.62
N THR A 207 -10.11 21.48 -13.94
CA THR A 207 -8.75 21.29 -14.44
C THR A 207 -8.75 20.39 -15.67
N ILE A 208 -9.46 19.25 -15.64
CA ILE A 208 -9.55 18.36 -16.81
C ILE A 208 -10.24 19.08 -17.98
N ARG A 209 -11.38 19.74 -17.71
CA ARG A 209 -12.12 20.55 -18.70
C ARG A 209 -11.30 21.63 -19.37
N LYS A 210 -10.34 22.22 -18.66
CA LYS A 210 -9.47 23.26 -19.17
C LYS A 210 -8.35 22.72 -20.08
N ASN A 211 -7.89 21.48 -19.85
CA ASN A 211 -6.67 20.96 -20.47
C ASN A 211 -6.92 19.94 -21.60
N PHE A 212 -8.13 19.37 -21.70
CA PHE A 212 -8.45 18.35 -22.70
C PHE A 212 -9.71 18.70 -23.51
N GLU A 213 -9.65 18.43 -24.81
CA GLU A 213 -10.79 18.61 -25.71
C GLU A 213 -11.88 17.58 -25.44
N LYS A 214 -13.14 17.99 -25.61
CA LYS A 214 -14.27 17.06 -25.45
C LYS A 214 -14.17 15.90 -26.44
N GLY A 215 -14.52 14.70 -25.99
CA GLY A 215 -14.40 13.46 -26.74
C GLY A 215 -13.04 12.75 -26.59
N SER A 216 -12.06 13.36 -25.91
CA SER A 216 -10.80 12.69 -25.58
C SER A 216 -11.05 11.43 -24.75
N LYS A 217 -10.24 10.40 -25.00
CA LYS A 217 -10.19 9.14 -24.25
C LYS A 217 -9.20 9.27 -23.09
N LEU A 218 -9.73 9.34 -21.88
CA LEU A 218 -8.95 9.67 -20.70
C LEU A 218 -8.97 8.50 -19.72
N VAL A 219 -7.78 8.11 -19.26
CA VAL A 219 -7.59 7.10 -18.21
C VAL A 219 -7.48 7.80 -16.87
N LEU A 220 -8.36 7.47 -15.91
CA LEU A 220 -8.32 8.02 -14.56
C LEU A 220 -7.85 6.96 -13.57
N VAL A 221 -6.76 7.27 -12.85
CA VAL A 221 -6.18 6.41 -11.81
C VAL A 221 -5.72 7.24 -10.61
N GLY A 222 -5.45 6.57 -9.50
CA GLY A 222 -4.91 7.18 -8.29
C GLY A 222 -4.48 6.14 -7.28
N VAL A 223 -4.13 6.63 -6.08
CA VAL A 223 -3.95 5.79 -4.90
C VAL A 223 -5.29 5.59 -4.19
N ILE A 224 -5.38 4.57 -3.33
CA ILE A 224 -6.63 4.17 -2.67
C ILE A 224 -7.34 5.33 -1.96
N GLN A 225 -6.59 6.26 -1.39
CA GLN A 225 -7.10 7.41 -0.62
C GLN A 225 -7.90 8.39 -1.48
N PHE A 226 -7.76 8.38 -2.81
CA PHE A 226 -8.45 9.29 -3.73
C PHE A 226 -9.42 8.58 -4.69
N VAL A 227 -9.61 7.27 -4.55
CA VAL A 227 -10.48 6.50 -5.46
C VAL A 227 -11.92 7.02 -5.42
N GLN A 228 -12.46 7.37 -4.25
CA GLN A 228 -13.83 7.91 -4.18
C GLN A 228 -13.95 9.25 -4.91
N ALA A 229 -12.96 10.13 -4.77
CA ALA A 229 -12.91 11.39 -5.49
C ALA A 229 -12.88 11.19 -7.01
N ILE A 230 -12.10 10.21 -7.50
CA ILE A 230 -12.07 9.84 -8.93
C ILE A 230 -13.44 9.34 -9.39
N GLN A 231 -14.09 8.45 -8.62
CA GLN A 231 -15.43 7.95 -8.98
C GLN A 231 -16.49 9.04 -8.98
N SER A 232 -16.38 10.02 -8.07
CA SER A 232 -17.24 11.20 -8.04
C SER A 232 -17.03 12.07 -9.29
N ALA A 233 -15.77 12.42 -9.59
CA ALA A 233 -15.41 13.21 -10.75
C ALA A 233 -15.83 12.56 -12.07
N ARG A 234 -15.70 11.23 -12.16
CA ARG A 234 -16.11 10.44 -13.34
C ARG A 234 -17.55 10.74 -13.73
N LYS A 235 -18.49 10.80 -12.78
CA LYS A 235 -19.93 11.00 -13.06
C LYS A 235 -20.21 12.28 -13.84
N GLU A 236 -19.40 13.32 -13.63
CA GLU A 236 -19.55 14.60 -14.32
C GLU A 236 -18.71 14.68 -15.60
N LEU A 237 -17.53 14.06 -15.61
CA LEU A 237 -16.61 14.07 -16.75
C LEU A 237 -17.07 13.14 -17.88
N ASP A 238 -17.86 12.10 -17.61
CA ASP A 238 -18.37 11.13 -18.61
C ASP A 238 -19.28 11.78 -19.66
N ILE A 239 -19.79 12.99 -19.38
CA ILE A 239 -20.59 13.80 -20.32
C ILE A 239 -19.70 14.39 -21.42
N ASP A 240 -18.46 14.74 -21.07
CA ASP A 240 -17.54 15.49 -21.93
C ASP A 240 -16.45 14.59 -22.55
N TYR A 241 -16.16 13.43 -21.96
CA TYR A 241 -15.01 12.56 -22.27
C TYR A 241 -15.38 11.08 -22.34
N ILE A 242 -14.56 10.28 -23.03
CA ILE A 242 -14.63 8.82 -22.97
C ILE A 242 -13.71 8.36 -21.84
N LEU A 243 -14.27 7.94 -20.71
CA LEU A 243 -13.47 7.65 -19.51
C LEU A 243 -13.19 6.16 -19.34
N ASN A 244 -11.90 5.83 -19.24
CA ASN A 244 -11.43 4.52 -18.80
C ASN A 244 -10.98 4.61 -17.33
N VAL A 245 -11.58 3.78 -16.48
CA VAL A 245 -11.21 3.64 -15.07
C VAL A 245 -10.79 2.18 -14.85
N PRO A 246 -9.52 1.85 -15.12
CA PRO A 246 -9.06 0.47 -15.22
C PRO A 246 -8.94 -0.18 -13.84
N GLN A 247 -8.81 -1.50 -13.84
CA GLN A 247 -8.62 -2.30 -12.62
C GLN A 247 -7.60 -3.41 -12.86
N ALA A 248 -6.51 -3.40 -12.09
CA ALA A 248 -5.60 -4.54 -11.98
C ALA A 248 -5.98 -5.35 -10.74
N LYS A 249 -6.71 -6.45 -10.92
CA LYS A 249 -7.17 -7.27 -9.78
C LYS A 249 -5.95 -7.80 -8.98
N PRO A 250 -6.01 -7.81 -7.63
CA PRO A 250 -7.20 -7.63 -6.79
C PRO A 250 -7.52 -6.18 -6.38
N LEU A 251 -6.80 -5.18 -6.91
CA LEU A 251 -7.00 -3.77 -6.55
C LEU A 251 -8.38 -3.26 -6.92
N SER A 252 -8.81 -2.15 -6.33
CA SER A 252 -10.05 -1.47 -6.67
C SER A 252 -9.95 -0.80 -8.05
N PRO A 253 -11.07 -0.57 -8.77
CA PRO A 253 -11.05 0.25 -9.97
C PRO A 253 -10.47 1.65 -9.68
N ALA A 254 -9.68 2.18 -10.61
CA ALA A 254 -8.85 3.39 -10.49
C ALA A 254 -7.59 3.24 -9.61
N GLU A 255 -7.51 2.23 -8.75
CA GLU A 255 -6.39 2.06 -7.82
C GLU A 255 -5.17 1.46 -8.54
N ILE A 256 -3.99 2.06 -8.31
CA ILE A 256 -2.71 1.51 -8.72
C ILE A 256 -1.73 1.47 -7.55
N LEU A 257 -0.83 0.49 -7.57
CA LEU A 257 0.29 0.35 -6.64
C LEU A 257 1.62 0.63 -7.36
N GLY A 258 2.67 0.97 -6.60
CA GLY A 258 4.01 1.12 -7.19
C GLY A 258 4.61 -0.17 -7.76
N CYS A 259 4.02 -1.33 -7.47
CA CYS A 259 4.42 -2.65 -7.95
C CYS A 259 3.36 -3.34 -8.82
N THR A 260 2.19 -2.73 -9.02
CA THR A 260 1.08 -3.34 -9.77
C THR A 260 0.23 -2.26 -10.42
N SER A 261 0.18 -2.26 -11.75
CA SER A 261 -0.60 -1.33 -12.56
C SER A 261 -1.15 -2.03 -13.81
N PRO A 262 -2.33 -1.62 -14.30
CA PRO A 262 -2.94 -2.24 -15.46
C PRO A 262 -2.18 -1.92 -16.76
N GLN A 263 -2.26 -2.83 -17.73
CA GLN A 263 -1.99 -2.50 -19.13
C GLN A 263 -3.23 -1.82 -19.73
N LEU A 264 -2.99 -0.75 -20.49
CA LEU A 264 -4.03 0.09 -21.05
C LEU A 264 -4.16 -0.17 -22.56
N PRO A 265 -5.36 0.06 -23.14
CA PRO A 265 -5.51 0.10 -24.59
C PRO A 265 -4.58 1.14 -25.23
N LYS A 266 -4.10 0.86 -26.44
CA LYS A 266 -3.16 1.76 -27.15
C LYS A 266 -3.80 3.02 -27.72
N ASP A 267 -5.13 3.09 -27.73
CA ASP A 267 -5.91 4.17 -28.33
C ASP A 267 -6.43 5.19 -27.30
N GLU A 268 -5.91 5.17 -26.07
CA GLU A 268 -6.14 6.19 -25.04
C GLU A 268 -5.32 7.45 -25.34
N ASP A 269 -5.88 8.64 -25.08
CA ASP A 269 -5.21 9.91 -25.39
C ASP A 269 -4.30 10.39 -24.24
N ALA A 270 -4.75 10.21 -23.00
CA ALA A 270 -3.99 10.62 -21.83
C ALA A 270 -4.32 9.81 -20.57
N LEU A 271 -3.30 9.65 -19.74
CA LEU A 271 -3.39 9.14 -18.38
C LEU A 271 -3.39 10.29 -17.38
N ILE A 272 -4.37 10.31 -16.47
CA ILE A 272 -4.49 11.27 -15.39
C ILE A 272 -4.43 10.52 -14.07
N PHE A 273 -3.37 10.79 -13.31
CA PHE A 273 -3.16 10.28 -11.97
C PHE A 273 -3.52 11.33 -10.92
N VAL A 274 -4.34 10.95 -9.93
CA VAL A 274 -4.66 11.79 -8.77
C VAL A 274 -3.81 11.37 -7.57
N GLY A 275 -2.94 12.27 -7.14
CA GLY A 275 -2.03 12.08 -6.02
C GLY A 275 -0.83 13.04 -6.04
N ASP A 276 -0.15 13.15 -4.91
CA ASP A 276 1.00 14.03 -4.68
C ASP A 276 2.34 13.37 -5.04
N GLY A 277 2.47 12.06 -4.89
CA GLY A 277 3.70 11.32 -5.21
C GLY A 277 3.84 10.89 -6.66
N ARG A 278 5.10 10.67 -7.11
CA ARG A 278 5.40 10.05 -8.42
C ARG A 278 5.52 8.53 -8.36
N PHE A 279 5.77 7.94 -7.19
CA PHE A 279 6.00 6.49 -7.04
C PHE A 279 4.90 5.64 -7.71
N HIS A 280 3.64 5.87 -7.37
CA HIS A 280 2.52 5.11 -7.94
C HIS A 280 2.32 5.39 -9.44
N LEU A 281 2.40 6.66 -9.82
CA LEU A 281 2.29 7.11 -11.21
C LEU A 281 3.37 6.48 -12.11
N GLU A 282 4.62 6.43 -11.66
CA GLU A 282 5.72 5.84 -12.40
C GLU A 282 5.47 4.37 -12.72
N SER A 283 4.80 3.61 -11.83
CA SER A 283 4.46 2.21 -12.10
C SER A 283 3.58 2.06 -13.34
N ILE A 284 2.53 2.87 -13.47
CA ILE A 284 1.67 2.79 -14.66
C ILE A 284 2.33 3.39 -15.90
N MET A 285 3.23 4.38 -15.74
CA MET A 285 4.04 4.89 -16.85
C MET A 285 5.01 3.82 -17.37
N ILE A 286 5.72 3.11 -16.49
CA ILE A 286 6.60 1.98 -16.83
C ILE A 286 5.82 0.92 -17.62
N HIS A 287 4.61 0.59 -17.19
CA HIS A 287 3.77 -0.42 -17.84
C HIS A 287 3.10 0.07 -19.14
N ASN A 288 3.08 1.39 -19.40
CA ASN A 288 2.41 2.01 -20.55
C ASN A 288 3.26 3.20 -21.08
N PRO A 289 4.45 2.94 -21.65
CA PRO A 289 5.46 3.96 -21.95
C PRO A 289 5.05 5.00 -23.00
N ASP A 290 4.10 4.64 -23.86
CA ASP A 290 3.68 5.48 -25.00
C ASP A 290 2.57 6.48 -24.63
N LEU A 291 1.92 6.32 -23.47
CA LEU A 291 0.76 7.13 -23.08
C LEU A 291 1.18 8.43 -22.37
N ALA A 292 0.63 9.56 -22.80
CA ALA A 292 0.90 10.84 -22.17
C ALA A 292 0.34 10.87 -20.74
N ALA A 293 1.23 10.96 -19.75
CA ALA A 293 0.87 10.92 -18.35
C ALA A 293 0.84 12.32 -17.71
N PHE A 294 -0.18 12.54 -16.87
CA PHE A 294 -0.38 13.76 -16.11
C PHE A 294 -0.66 13.44 -14.65
N ARG A 295 -0.15 14.29 -13.76
CA ARG A 295 -0.40 14.21 -12.31
C ARG A 295 -1.23 15.42 -11.89
N TYR A 296 -2.31 15.15 -11.18
CA TYR A 296 -3.05 16.14 -10.41
C TYR A 296 -2.73 15.95 -8.93
N ASP A 297 -2.01 16.92 -8.36
CA ASP A 297 -1.77 17.01 -6.93
C ASP A 297 -2.97 17.71 -6.28
N PRO A 298 -3.76 17.03 -5.44
CA PRO A 298 -4.95 17.61 -4.84
C PRO A 298 -4.66 18.61 -3.72
N TYR A 299 -3.47 18.58 -3.12
CA TYR A 299 -3.10 19.49 -2.03
C TYR A 299 -2.64 20.82 -2.60
N ASP A 300 -1.71 20.77 -3.56
CA ASP A 300 -1.16 21.95 -4.22
C ASP A 300 -2.04 22.48 -5.36
N LYS A 301 -3.06 21.70 -5.76
CA LYS A 301 -3.93 21.96 -6.92
C LYS A 301 -3.13 22.14 -8.22
N LYS A 302 -2.02 21.42 -8.35
CA LYS A 302 -1.12 21.48 -9.51
C LYS A 302 -1.43 20.36 -10.48
N PHE A 303 -1.46 20.69 -11.76
CA PHE A 303 -1.60 19.72 -12.85
C PHE A 303 -0.36 19.76 -13.74
N THR A 304 0.40 18.67 -13.76
CA THR A 304 1.70 18.60 -14.43
C THR A 304 1.73 17.44 -15.42
N ARG A 305 2.39 17.65 -16.56
CA ARG A 305 2.75 16.57 -17.46
C ARG A 305 4.00 15.88 -16.92
N GLU A 306 3.92 14.57 -16.73
CA GLU A 306 4.97 13.76 -16.15
C GLU A 306 5.65 12.93 -17.25
N ARG A 307 6.96 12.74 -17.12
CA ARG A 307 7.78 11.92 -18.02
C ARG A 307 8.61 10.93 -17.22
N TYR A 308 8.93 9.81 -17.83
CA TYR A 308 9.78 8.78 -17.24
C TYR A 308 10.87 8.42 -18.24
N ASP A 309 12.10 8.29 -17.76
CA ASP A 309 13.24 7.93 -18.62
C ASP A 309 13.29 6.41 -18.79
N HIS A 310 12.47 5.91 -19.73
CA HIS A 310 12.44 4.49 -20.05
C HIS A 310 13.78 4.00 -20.60
N ALA A 311 14.51 4.83 -21.36
CA ALA A 311 15.77 4.42 -21.95
C ALA A 311 16.83 4.19 -20.88
N ASP A 312 16.95 5.12 -19.92
CA ASP A 312 17.87 4.99 -18.79
C ASP A 312 17.49 3.80 -17.90
N MET A 313 16.21 3.67 -17.52
CA MET A 313 15.74 2.53 -16.73
C MET A 313 16.05 1.20 -17.43
N HIS A 314 15.70 1.03 -18.70
CA HIS A 314 15.99 -0.20 -19.45
C HIS A 314 17.50 -0.46 -19.55
N SER A 315 18.32 0.57 -19.75
CA SER A 315 19.78 0.44 -19.81
C SER A 315 20.35 -0.08 -18.49
N LEU A 316 19.96 0.54 -17.36
CA LEU A 316 20.39 0.14 -16.01
C LEU A 316 19.97 -1.30 -15.69
N ARG A 317 18.71 -1.66 -15.98
CA ARG A 317 18.17 -2.99 -15.68
C ARG A 317 18.81 -4.07 -16.57
N LYS A 318 18.99 -3.82 -17.87
CA LYS A 318 19.72 -4.72 -18.77
C LYS A 318 21.17 -4.91 -18.34
N HIS A 319 21.85 -3.84 -17.92
CA HIS A 319 23.22 -3.94 -17.41
C HIS A 319 23.31 -4.84 -16.17
N ALA A 320 22.37 -4.70 -15.22
CA ALA A 320 22.30 -5.56 -14.04
C ALA A 320 22.08 -7.05 -14.43
N ILE A 321 21.18 -7.31 -15.39
CA ILE A 321 20.94 -8.67 -15.92
C ILE A 321 22.18 -9.25 -16.59
N GLU A 322 22.84 -8.52 -17.48
CA GLU A 322 24.02 -9.00 -18.20
C GLU A 322 25.21 -9.25 -17.27
N THR A 323 25.32 -8.46 -16.19
CA THR A 323 26.30 -8.69 -15.13
C THR A 323 25.97 -9.95 -14.35
N ALA A 324 24.71 -10.12 -13.93
CA ALA A 324 24.24 -11.28 -13.18
C ALA A 324 24.21 -12.59 -14.00
N LYS A 325 24.17 -12.52 -15.33
CA LYS A 325 24.34 -13.72 -16.18
C LYS A 325 25.69 -14.41 -15.96
N LYS A 326 26.72 -13.68 -15.50
CA LYS A 326 28.06 -14.20 -15.23
C LYS A 326 28.25 -14.66 -13.78
N ALA A 327 27.28 -14.39 -12.90
CA ALA A 327 27.33 -14.74 -11.49
C ALA A 327 27.30 -16.25 -11.26
N ARG A 328 28.06 -16.71 -10.27
CA ARG A 328 28.11 -18.11 -9.82
C ARG A 328 27.49 -18.30 -8.44
N ARG A 329 27.56 -17.27 -7.59
CA ARG A 329 26.96 -17.27 -6.25
C ARG A 329 25.91 -16.18 -6.10
N PHE A 330 24.70 -16.56 -5.68
CA PHE A 330 23.58 -15.63 -5.51
C PHE A 330 23.16 -15.49 -4.04
N GLY A 331 22.93 -14.24 -3.62
CA GLY A 331 22.15 -13.96 -2.41
C GLY A 331 20.67 -13.95 -2.74
N LEU A 332 19.91 -14.91 -2.23
CA LEU A 332 18.47 -15.01 -2.45
C LEU A 332 17.73 -14.40 -1.26
N ILE A 333 17.27 -13.16 -1.42
CA ILE A 333 16.68 -12.38 -0.34
C ILE A 333 15.17 -12.64 -0.28
N LEU A 334 14.68 -13.06 0.89
CA LEU A 334 13.26 -13.11 1.21
C LEU A 334 12.91 -11.93 2.12
N GLY A 335 12.04 -11.04 1.65
CA GLY A 335 11.56 -9.90 2.42
C GLY A 335 10.71 -10.33 3.61
N THR A 336 11.05 -9.84 4.82
CA THR A 336 10.31 -10.13 6.06
C THR A 336 9.57 -8.93 6.63
N LEU A 337 9.53 -7.80 5.91
CA LEU A 337 8.68 -6.67 6.28
C LEU A 337 7.23 -7.01 5.93
N GLY A 338 6.42 -7.24 6.96
CA GLY A 338 5.07 -7.75 6.85
C GLY A 338 5.01 -9.00 5.96
N ARG A 339 4.33 -8.89 4.83
CA ARG A 339 4.07 -9.98 3.87
C ARG A 339 4.55 -9.66 2.45
N GLN A 340 5.60 -8.84 2.32
CA GLN A 340 6.24 -8.57 1.03
C GLN A 340 6.88 -9.81 0.40
N GLY A 341 7.49 -10.68 1.22
CA GLY A 341 8.11 -11.91 0.77
C GLY A 341 7.11 -12.96 0.31
N SER A 342 7.53 -13.80 -0.64
CA SER A 342 6.74 -14.93 -1.13
C SER A 342 7.59 -16.20 -1.15
N THR A 343 7.23 -17.17 -0.31
CA THR A 343 7.89 -18.48 -0.26
C THR A 343 7.70 -19.25 -1.57
N SER A 344 6.58 -19.07 -2.26
CA SER A 344 6.37 -19.70 -3.57
C SER A 344 7.33 -19.17 -4.63
N ILE A 345 7.62 -17.87 -4.63
CA ILE A 345 8.64 -17.30 -5.53
C ILE A 345 10.02 -17.77 -5.10
N LEU A 346 10.29 -17.85 -3.79
CA LEU A 346 11.56 -18.35 -3.24
C LEU A 346 11.86 -19.76 -3.74
N GLU A 347 10.91 -20.70 -3.54
CA GLU A 347 11.03 -22.09 -3.99
C GLU A 347 11.27 -22.17 -5.50
N HIS A 348 10.59 -21.32 -6.28
CA HIS A 348 10.78 -21.25 -7.73
C HIS A 348 12.19 -20.75 -8.11
N MET A 349 12.69 -19.69 -7.45
CA MET A 349 14.03 -19.17 -7.69
C MET A 349 15.12 -20.16 -7.26
N GLU A 350 14.94 -20.84 -6.13
CA GLU A 350 15.84 -21.91 -5.68
C GLU A 350 15.93 -23.04 -6.70
N LEU A 351 14.80 -23.47 -7.26
CA LEU A 351 14.78 -24.48 -8.32
C LEU A 351 15.60 -24.03 -9.53
N LYS A 352 15.43 -22.78 -9.97
CA LYS A 352 16.16 -22.23 -11.12
C LYS A 352 17.66 -22.10 -10.89
N LEU A 353 18.06 -21.68 -9.69
CA LEU A 353 19.46 -21.63 -9.29
C LEU A 353 20.09 -23.03 -9.29
N LYS A 354 19.39 -24.05 -8.78
CA LYS A 354 19.82 -25.46 -8.80
C LYS A 354 19.93 -26.01 -10.21
N GLU A 355 18.95 -25.77 -11.08
CA GLU A 355 18.96 -26.20 -12.49
C GLU A 355 20.16 -25.62 -13.25
N ARG A 356 20.59 -24.40 -12.90
CA ARG A 356 21.74 -23.72 -13.48
C ARG A 356 23.09 -24.09 -12.85
N GLY A 357 23.07 -24.82 -11.72
CA GLY A 357 24.27 -25.15 -10.96
C GLY A 357 24.94 -23.95 -10.28
N CYS A 358 24.16 -22.94 -9.90
CA CYS A 358 24.64 -21.78 -9.15
C CYS A 358 24.57 -22.03 -7.64
N ASP A 359 25.61 -21.64 -6.91
CA ASP A 359 25.57 -21.58 -5.45
C ASP A 359 24.62 -20.47 -5.02
N TYR A 360 23.92 -20.65 -3.89
CA TYR A 360 23.11 -19.58 -3.32
C TYR A 360 23.00 -19.66 -1.81
N THR A 361 22.68 -18.53 -1.19
CA THR A 361 22.37 -18.43 0.24
C THR A 361 21.07 -17.66 0.41
N ILE A 362 20.15 -18.19 1.22
CA ILE A 362 18.89 -17.52 1.55
C ILE A 362 19.17 -16.48 2.65
N ILE A 363 18.73 -15.25 2.44
CA ILE A 363 18.94 -14.12 3.35
C ILE A 363 17.57 -13.53 3.71
N LEU A 364 17.25 -13.48 5.01
CA LEU A 364 16.04 -12.82 5.49
C LEU A 364 16.35 -11.35 5.81
N LEU A 365 15.59 -10.42 5.26
CA LEU A 365 15.73 -8.99 5.53
C LEU A 365 14.35 -8.34 5.61
N SER A 366 14.09 -7.56 6.66
CA SER A 366 12.92 -6.68 6.71
C SER A 366 13.11 -5.53 5.72
N GLU A 367 14.24 -4.85 5.82
CA GLU A 367 14.61 -3.75 4.93
C GLU A 367 15.92 -4.04 4.20
N ILE A 368 15.97 -3.67 2.92
CA ILE A 368 17.11 -3.94 2.04
C ILE A 368 17.83 -2.62 1.76
N PHE A 369 19.04 -2.50 2.32
CA PHE A 369 19.86 -1.30 2.17
C PHE A 369 21.23 -1.63 1.54
N PRO A 370 21.81 -0.71 0.74
CA PRO A 370 23.12 -0.93 0.10
C PRO A 370 24.23 -1.36 1.05
N GLY A 371 24.37 -0.66 2.18
CA GLY A 371 25.40 -0.96 3.17
C GLY A 371 25.27 -2.36 3.78
N LYS A 372 24.05 -2.87 3.95
CA LYS A 372 23.80 -4.23 4.46
C LYS A 372 24.21 -5.29 3.44
N LEU A 373 23.84 -5.10 2.16
CA LEU A 373 24.20 -6.05 1.11
C LEU A 373 25.70 -6.04 0.77
N ALA A 374 26.36 -4.89 0.91
CA ALA A 374 27.80 -4.76 0.71
C ALA A 374 28.64 -5.65 1.65
N MET A 375 28.10 -6.01 2.83
CA MET A 375 28.77 -6.90 3.80
C MET A 375 28.83 -8.37 3.34
N PHE A 376 28.01 -8.77 2.36
CA PHE A 376 28.05 -10.12 1.78
C PHE A 376 29.03 -10.14 0.61
N GLU A 377 30.33 -10.03 0.92
CA GLU A 377 31.41 -9.86 -0.06
C GLU A 377 31.55 -11.02 -1.04
N ASP A 378 31.12 -12.22 -0.66
CA ASP A 378 31.25 -13.44 -1.47
C ASP A 378 30.11 -13.69 -2.46
N MET A 379 29.02 -12.91 -2.41
CA MET A 379 27.93 -13.00 -3.38
C MET A 379 28.28 -12.29 -4.70
N ASP A 380 27.91 -12.81 -5.86
CA ASP A 380 28.13 -12.11 -7.14
C ASP A 380 26.95 -11.22 -7.51
N ALA A 381 25.74 -11.63 -7.15
CA ALA A 381 24.50 -10.92 -7.42
C ALA A 381 23.43 -11.28 -6.36
N PHE A 382 22.38 -10.46 -6.29
CA PHE A 382 21.24 -10.68 -5.41
C PHE A 382 19.94 -10.78 -6.19
N ILE A 383 19.05 -11.66 -5.74
CA ILE A 383 17.66 -11.73 -6.20
C ILE A 383 16.81 -11.38 -4.99
N GLN A 384 16.02 -10.30 -5.07
CA GLN A 384 15.16 -9.88 -3.98
C GLN A 384 13.70 -10.24 -4.24
N ILE A 385 13.10 -10.92 -3.27
CA ILE A 385 11.69 -11.29 -3.23
C ILE A 385 11.06 -10.44 -2.13
N ALA A 386 10.90 -9.15 -2.41
CA ALA A 386 10.29 -8.15 -1.55
C ALA A 386 9.62 -7.07 -2.44
N CYS A 387 9.79 -5.78 -2.13
CA CYS A 387 9.31 -4.69 -2.99
C CYS A 387 10.11 -4.62 -4.32
N PRO A 388 9.49 -4.78 -5.50
CA PRO A 388 10.20 -4.77 -6.79
C PRO A 388 10.85 -3.41 -7.10
N ARG A 389 10.33 -2.31 -6.54
CA ARG A 389 10.84 -0.95 -6.75
C ARG A 389 12.24 -0.74 -6.16
N LEU A 390 12.67 -1.56 -5.20
CA LEU A 390 14.05 -1.53 -4.70
C LEU A 390 15.07 -1.83 -5.80
N SER A 391 14.76 -2.79 -6.68
CA SER A 391 15.61 -3.10 -7.83
C SER A 391 15.45 -2.05 -8.93
N ILE A 392 14.20 -1.69 -9.26
CA ILE A 392 13.89 -0.81 -10.40
C ILE A 392 14.46 0.60 -10.17
N ASP A 393 14.18 1.20 -9.02
CA ASP A 393 14.53 2.60 -8.74
C ASP A 393 15.92 2.72 -8.12
N TRP A 394 16.30 1.80 -7.25
CA TRP A 394 17.49 1.94 -6.40
C TRP A 394 18.59 0.93 -6.74
N GLY A 395 18.40 0.10 -7.76
CA GLY A 395 19.35 -0.96 -8.10
C GLY A 395 20.78 -0.46 -8.36
N TYR A 396 20.94 0.77 -8.87
CA TYR A 396 22.24 1.40 -9.10
C TYR A 396 23.01 1.72 -7.81
N ALA A 397 22.31 1.85 -6.67
CA ALA A 397 22.93 2.18 -5.39
C ALA A 397 23.64 0.98 -4.75
N PHE A 398 23.40 -0.23 -5.26
CA PHE A 398 24.01 -1.46 -4.78
C PHE A 398 25.29 -1.75 -5.56
N SER A 399 26.34 -2.15 -4.84
CA SER A 399 27.64 -2.49 -5.46
C SER A 399 27.60 -3.76 -6.31
N LYS A 400 26.56 -4.58 -6.13
CA LYS A 400 26.32 -5.83 -6.85
C LYS A 400 24.91 -5.80 -7.44
N PRO A 401 24.66 -6.48 -8.58
CA PRO A 401 23.34 -6.48 -9.20
C PRO A 401 22.25 -6.93 -8.22
N LEU A 402 21.24 -6.09 -8.03
CA LEU A 402 20.04 -6.41 -7.26
C LEU A 402 18.87 -6.60 -8.24
N LEU A 403 18.44 -7.84 -8.43
CA LEU A 403 17.42 -8.23 -9.41
C LEU A 403 16.05 -8.41 -8.75
N THR A 404 15.00 -8.02 -9.46
CA THR A 404 13.65 -8.53 -9.20
C THR A 404 13.55 -10.02 -9.60
N PRO A 405 12.50 -10.74 -9.17
CA PRO A 405 12.30 -12.12 -9.60
C PRO A 405 12.02 -12.25 -11.11
N TYR A 406 11.42 -11.23 -11.74
CA TYR A 406 11.24 -11.17 -13.19
C TYR A 406 12.59 -11.14 -13.91
N GLU A 407 13.49 -10.24 -13.49
CA GLU A 407 14.81 -10.09 -14.10
C GLU A 407 15.70 -11.30 -13.85
N ALA A 408 15.60 -11.92 -12.67
CA ALA A 408 16.24 -13.20 -12.40
C ALA A 408 15.73 -14.29 -13.36
N SER A 409 14.44 -14.32 -13.65
CA SER A 409 13.85 -15.25 -14.64
C SER A 409 14.39 -14.99 -16.07
N VAL A 410 14.72 -13.75 -16.41
CA VAL A 410 15.43 -13.41 -17.66
C VAL A 410 16.88 -13.91 -17.63
N VAL A 411 17.59 -13.75 -16.51
CA VAL A 411 18.96 -14.30 -16.31
C VAL A 411 18.97 -15.82 -16.46
N PHE A 412 17.93 -16.50 -16.00
CA PHE A 412 17.76 -17.95 -16.09
C PHE A 412 17.11 -18.41 -17.41
N GLU A 413 16.93 -17.51 -18.38
CA GLU A 413 16.35 -17.82 -19.70
C GLU A 413 14.95 -18.46 -19.63
N SER A 414 14.24 -18.26 -18.52
CA SER A 414 12.87 -18.76 -18.31
C SER A 414 11.83 -17.85 -18.97
N VAL A 415 12.18 -16.60 -19.23
CA VAL A 415 11.40 -15.64 -20.00
C VAL A 415 12.33 -14.71 -20.77
N ALA A 416 11.91 -14.26 -21.95
CA ALA A 416 12.63 -13.22 -22.67
C ALA A 416 12.46 -11.85 -22.00
N TRP A 417 13.47 -10.99 -22.14
CA TRP A 417 13.33 -9.57 -21.81
C TRP A 417 12.15 -8.96 -22.57
N GLN A 418 11.30 -8.20 -21.86
CA GLN A 418 10.13 -7.54 -22.43
C GLN A 418 10.46 -6.08 -22.74
N ASP A 419 10.01 -5.60 -23.90
CA ASP A 419 10.18 -4.19 -24.27
C ASP A 419 9.36 -3.25 -23.39
N ILE A 420 8.23 -3.73 -22.86
CA ILE A 420 7.49 -3.08 -21.79
C ILE A 420 7.83 -3.81 -20.50
N TYR A 421 8.45 -3.11 -19.55
CA TYR A 421 8.78 -3.70 -18.27
C TYR A 421 7.50 -4.00 -17.48
N PRO A 422 7.28 -5.25 -17.02
CA PRO A 422 6.03 -5.63 -16.39
C PRO A 422 5.91 -5.07 -14.97
N MET A 423 4.80 -4.39 -14.70
CA MET A 423 4.41 -3.93 -13.37
C MET A 423 3.18 -4.69 -12.90
N ASP A 424 3.31 -6.00 -12.71
CA ASP A 424 2.22 -6.96 -12.49
C ASP A 424 2.42 -7.82 -11.22
N PHE A 425 3.26 -7.39 -10.28
CA PHE A 425 3.78 -8.25 -9.19
C PHE A 425 2.70 -8.88 -8.30
N TYR A 426 1.60 -8.16 -8.04
CA TYR A 426 0.40 -8.66 -7.36
C TYR A 426 -0.81 -8.77 -8.29
N SER A 427 -0.63 -8.68 -9.60
CA SER A 427 -1.72 -8.85 -10.56
C SER A 427 -2.20 -10.30 -10.57
N ASN A 428 -3.51 -10.46 -10.59
CA ASN A 428 -4.15 -11.75 -10.83
C ASN A 428 -3.92 -12.24 -12.28
N ASP A 429 -3.70 -11.33 -13.22
CA ASP A 429 -3.36 -11.61 -14.63
C ASP A 429 -1.84 -11.58 -14.84
N SER A 430 -1.09 -12.05 -13.84
CA SER A 430 0.37 -12.02 -13.86
C SER A 430 1.00 -12.90 -14.95
N LEU A 431 2.15 -12.44 -15.45
CA LEU A 431 2.86 -13.02 -16.59
C LEU A 431 3.63 -14.30 -16.28
N GLY A 432 3.91 -14.59 -15.01
CA GLY A 432 4.69 -15.78 -14.68
C GLY A 432 4.92 -16.04 -13.19
N PRO A 433 5.59 -17.16 -12.87
CA PRO A 433 5.82 -17.65 -11.50
C PRO A 433 6.78 -16.77 -10.67
N TRP A 434 7.24 -15.65 -11.21
CA TRP A 434 8.02 -14.62 -10.53
C TRP A 434 7.14 -13.54 -9.85
N THR A 435 5.83 -13.74 -9.80
CA THR A 435 4.85 -12.81 -9.21
C THR A 435 4.06 -13.50 -8.10
N VAL A 436 3.47 -12.72 -7.18
CA VAL A 436 2.87 -13.22 -5.94
C VAL A 436 1.52 -13.92 -6.18
N ASN A 437 0.78 -13.49 -7.19
CA ASN A 437 -0.57 -13.99 -7.49
C ASN A 437 -0.62 -14.97 -8.67
N HIS A 438 0.54 -15.36 -9.22
CA HIS A 438 0.60 -16.36 -10.27
C HIS A 438 -0.09 -17.66 -9.87
N GLY A 439 -0.88 -18.23 -10.77
CA GLY A 439 -1.60 -19.48 -10.51
C GLY A 439 -2.85 -19.35 -9.65
N ARG A 440 -3.10 -18.25 -8.94
CA ARG A 440 -4.27 -18.11 -8.02
C ARG A 440 -5.61 -18.03 -8.75
N ASN A 441 -5.63 -17.49 -9.96
CA ASN A 441 -6.82 -17.45 -10.82
C ASN A 441 -7.18 -18.82 -11.41
N PHE A 442 -6.30 -19.82 -11.36
CA PHE A 442 -6.64 -21.20 -11.68
C PHE A 442 -7.34 -21.86 -10.51
N ARG A 443 -8.50 -21.30 -10.13
CA ARG A 443 -9.52 -22.10 -9.44
C ARG A 443 -9.82 -23.25 -10.39
N LYS A 444 -9.39 -24.47 -10.02
CA LYS A 444 -9.67 -25.73 -10.75
C LYS A 444 -11.05 -25.59 -11.38
N LYS A 445 -11.14 -25.50 -12.71
CA LYS A 445 -12.40 -25.78 -13.40
C LYS A 445 -12.84 -27.12 -12.83
N ALA A 446 -13.88 -27.11 -12.01
CA ALA A 446 -14.47 -28.32 -11.49
C ALA A 446 -14.72 -29.19 -12.72
N ALA A 447 -14.12 -30.39 -12.73
CA ALA A 447 -14.39 -31.38 -13.73
C ALA A 447 -15.90 -31.65 -13.67
N GLY A 448 -16.62 -31.03 -14.61
CA GLY A 448 -18.01 -31.33 -14.90
C GLY A 448 -18.10 -32.80 -15.32
N ALA A 449 -19.12 -33.45 -14.78
CA ALA A 449 -19.38 -34.88 -14.89
C ALA A 449 -19.27 -35.43 -16.33
N GLY A 450 -18.68 -36.62 -16.45
CA GLY A 450 -18.81 -37.47 -17.63
C GLY A 450 -17.74 -38.55 -17.71
N GLY A 451 -18.10 -39.80 -17.38
CA GLY A 451 -17.35 -40.98 -17.80
C GLY A 451 -16.94 -41.92 -16.66
N ALA A 452 -17.76 -42.94 -16.41
CA ALA A 452 -17.39 -44.09 -15.61
C ALA A 452 -16.14 -44.78 -16.19
N GLY A 453 -15.09 -44.90 -15.38
CA GLY A 453 -13.86 -45.59 -15.74
C GLY A 453 -13.15 -46.06 -14.48
N LYS A 454 -13.00 -47.38 -14.34
CA LYS A 454 -12.57 -48.12 -13.15
C LYS A 454 -11.24 -47.61 -12.54
N SER A 455 -11.22 -47.41 -11.23
CA SER A 455 -10.00 -47.25 -10.43
C SER A 455 -9.14 -48.52 -10.46
N PRO A 456 -7.80 -48.37 -10.43
CA PRO A 456 -6.95 -49.33 -9.74
C PRO A 456 -6.22 -48.68 -8.54
N LEU A 457 -6.33 -49.37 -7.40
CA LEU A 457 -5.30 -49.58 -6.37
C LEU A 457 -4.71 -48.34 -5.67
N LYS A 458 -5.25 -48.07 -4.47
CA LYS A 458 -4.54 -47.40 -3.38
C LYS A 458 -3.44 -48.32 -2.84
N SER A 459 -2.16 -47.96 -3.02
CA SER A 459 -1.08 -48.49 -2.17
C SER A 459 -0.98 -47.63 -0.91
N LYS A 460 -1.14 -48.28 0.25
CA LYS A 460 -0.81 -47.72 1.56
C LYS A 460 0.71 -47.73 1.70
N ALA A 461 1.35 -46.56 1.73
CA ALA A 461 2.70 -46.43 2.27
C ALA A 461 2.59 -46.06 3.76
N LYS A 462 3.16 -46.92 4.60
CA LYS A 462 3.31 -46.73 6.04
C LYS A 462 4.21 -45.51 6.30
N THR A 463 3.76 -44.63 7.18
CA THR A 463 4.61 -43.65 7.86
C THR A 463 5.34 -44.37 8.99
N ASP A 464 6.61 -44.67 8.78
CA ASP A 464 7.52 -45.05 9.87
C ASP A 464 7.88 -43.78 10.66
N GLY A 465 7.58 -43.81 11.95
CA GLY A 465 7.85 -42.73 12.89
C GLY A 465 9.35 -42.61 13.18
N TYR A 466 9.89 -41.42 12.96
CA TYR A 466 11.16 -41.02 13.57
C TYR A 466 10.89 -40.55 15.01
N VAL A 467 11.27 -41.39 15.96
CA VAL A 467 11.37 -41.04 17.37
C VAL A 467 12.64 -40.20 17.57
N LEU A 468 12.48 -38.96 18.01
CA LEU A 468 13.57 -38.12 18.50
C LEU A 468 14.08 -38.69 19.82
N SER A 469 15.28 -39.28 19.77
CA SER A 469 16.07 -39.69 20.92
C SER A 469 16.52 -38.46 21.71
N THR A 470 16.02 -38.31 22.93
CA THR A 470 16.54 -37.37 23.94
C THR A 470 17.84 -37.94 24.51
N GLY A 471 18.97 -37.46 24.00
CA GLY A 471 20.29 -37.73 24.57
C GLY A 471 20.47 -37.05 25.92
N THR A 472 20.68 -37.86 26.95
CA THR A 472 21.10 -37.46 28.30
C THR A 472 22.56 -36.98 28.28
N VAL A 473 22.79 -35.75 28.77
CA VAL A 473 24.13 -35.18 29.00
C VAL A 473 24.61 -35.61 30.40
N PRO A 474 25.85 -36.12 30.57
CA PRO A 474 26.39 -36.42 31.89
C PRO A 474 26.72 -35.13 32.66
N GLN A 475 26.23 -35.04 33.90
CA GLN A 475 26.56 -33.97 34.84
C GLN A 475 28.05 -34.03 35.24
N GLY A 476 28.83 -33.08 34.72
CA GLY A 476 30.15 -32.74 35.25
C GLY A 476 30.02 -31.76 36.41
N THR A 477 30.68 -32.10 37.51
CA THR A 477 30.77 -31.31 38.75
C THR A 477 31.54 -30.02 38.49
N VAL A 478 30.92 -28.85 38.71
CA VAL A 478 31.64 -27.57 38.71
C VAL A 478 31.46 -26.90 40.07
N GLN A 479 32.60 -26.73 40.74
CA GLN A 479 32.75 -26.06 42.02
C GLN A 479 32.42 -24.57 41.91
N SER A 480 31.76 -24.07 42.95
CA SER A 480 31.52 -22.66 43.22
C SER A 480 32.83 -21.89 43.39
N VAL A 481 33.03 -20.83 42.59
CA VAL A 481 33.96 -19.74 42.92
C VAL A 481 33.24 -18.42 42.71
N THR A 482 32.97 -17.76 43.83
CA THR A 482 32.60 -16.35 43.97
C THR A 482 33.74 -15.43 43.53
N THR A 483 33.45 -14.34 42.82
CA THR A 483 34.11 -13.03 42.98
C THR A 483 33.26 -11.91 42.39
N ALA A 484 33.37 -10.74 43.02
CA ALA A 484 32.51 -9.57 42.96
C ALA A 484 32.98 -8.56 41.86
N PRO A 485 32.33 -7.39 41.71
CA PRO A 485 32.27 -6.61 40.47
C PRO A 485 33.43 -5.62 40.28
N ALA A 486 33.60 -5.16 39.03
CA ALA A 486 34.20 -3.89 38.64
C ALA A 486 33.46 -3.35 37.42
#